data_AF-A0A3E4UKY5-F1
#
_entry.id   AF-A0A3E4UKY5-F1
#
_cell.length_a   1.000
_cell.length_b   1.000
_cell.length_c   1.000
_cell.angle_alpha   90.00
_cell.angle_beta   90.00
_cell.angle_gamma   90.00
#
_symmetry.space_group_name_H-M   'P 1'
#
loop_
_entity.id
_entity.type
_entity.pdbx_description
1 polymer ?
#
loop_
_entity_poly.entity_id
_entity_poly.type
_entity_poly.pdbx_seq_one_letter_code
_entity_poly.pdbx_strand_id
1 'polypeptide(L)'
;MDFNDYRAKITIAEMAEYLGYTKISGPNAKYLEYTLGSRQMPEDKIIIYPNGKAYFSCKGDIKDKGDLTKFVLYRLDKFTNCTQTGYKGVNEVLSKYLGSDLKVATPTKNNITQSKNTVFDINKYSPRPLTETTATYLNKKRYLSRKTIEDFSSRLLIYSVGSKDNAGFPFRKPGQMEITNFEMRNYDPAQNINFKGFCIGGDKSNSCWIANFVPFDKVTEIYLFESAIDAMSFYEINHFNKNTTCAFISIGGNVTQSQIMSIKSLFPNVKWNCCFDNDGAGNGFDIATAYYLKGDDCKAFSRTVPGDNFKTIFISFPNGQTQSWKEEEFSSSHYLSSMKMENTINIIKTPKCKDWNDLLRYYKHFDLNLGPGMKFIPAIEDTVSQLNLRGYHLLADMFQINGKELIQSLIQRSTYCLSAPLAETNAYKLIVDCNVFMGIDTMVPIPNNLHIFDKTTQKTVSASAINEYLKKECINIFRDLNANDFKNLLEKQVLTYTKGNIERSFERILSPTGWGLKEYTPLKKKDINLGVEI
;
A
#
# COMPACT_ATOMS: atom_id res chain seq x y z
N MET A 1 27.83 33.38 42.24
CA MET A 1 28.00 32.08 41.57
C MET A 1 27.86 32.35 40.08
N ASP A 2 28.82 31.92 39.27
CA ASP A 2 28.81 32.18 37.83
C ASP A 2 28.04 31.07 37.07
N PHE A 3 27.85 31.23 35.75
CA PHE A 3 27.15 30.20 34.96
C PHE A 3 27.96 28.90 34.78
N ASN A 4 29.27 28.89 35.03
CA ASN A 4 30.04 27.65 35.04
C ASN A 4 29.76 26.86 36.32
N ASP A 5 29.71 27.54 37.46
CA ASP A 5 29.39 26.97 38.77
C ASP A 5 28.02 26.31 38.77
N TYR A 6 27.00 26.95 38.18
CA TYR A 6 25.67 26.35 38.06
C TYR A 6 25.68 25.11 37.17
N ARG A 7 26.37 25.16 36.02
CA ARG A 7 26.47 24.02 35.08
C ARG A 7 27.24 22.83 35.67
N ALA A 8 28.06 23.05 36.70
CA ALA A 8 28.73 21.99 37.44
C ALA A 8 27.83 21.32 38.49
N LYS A 9 26.75 21.99 38.93
CA LYS A 9 25.91 21.56 40.06
C LYS A 9 24.48 21.18 39.68
N ILE A 10 23.99 21.65 38.55
CA ILE A 10 22.61 21.45 38.07
C ILE A 10 22.69 20.91 36.65
N THR A 11 21.94 19.85 36.39
CA THR A 11 21.80 19.25 35.07
C THR A 11 20.59 19.80 34.33
N ILE A 12 20.61 19.71 32.99
CA ILE A 12 19.44 20.08 32.17
C ILE A 12 18.24 19.18 32.49
N ALA A 13 18.49 17.90 32.79
CA ALA A 13 17.44 16.94 33.15
C ALA A 13 16.69 17.34 34.43
N GLU A 14 17.41 17.76 35.47
CA GLU A 14 16.81 18.24 36.72
C GLU A 14 15.91 19.45 36.50
N MET A 15 16.36 20.42 35.69
CA MET A 15 15.53 21.60 35.38
C MET A 15 14.34 21.27 34.47
N ALA A 16 14.49 20.30 33.56
CA ALA A 16 13.39 19.83 32.74
C ALA A 16 12.33 19.14 33.60
N GLU A 17 12.74 18.26 34.52
CA GLU A 17 11.83 17.57 35.44
C GLU A 17 11.14 18.55 36.39
N TYR A 18 11.86 19.58 36.87
CA TYR A 18 11.29 20.67 37.65
C TYR A 18 10.17 21.41 36.89
N LEU A 19 10.34 21.64 35.59
CA LEU A 19 9.34 22.25 34.72
C LEU A 19 8.22 21.29 34.28
N GLY A 20 8.21 20.05 34.78
CA GLY A 20 7.17 19.05 34.47
C GLY A 20 7.41 18.25 33.20
N TYR A 21 8.62 18.29 32.62
CA TYR A 21 8.96 17.40 31.52
C TYR A 21 9.08 15.95 32.03
N THR A 22 8.53 15.02 31.27
CA THR A 22 8.61 13.59 31.56
C THR A 22 9.62 12.91 30.65
N LYS A 23 10.51 12.11 31.23
CA LYS A 23 11.43 11.27 30.45
C LYS A 23 10.63 10.23 29.67
N ILE A 24 10.88 10.15 28.36
CA ILE A 24 10.24 9.19 27.46
C ILE A 24 11.23 8.20 26.86
N SER A 25 12.53 8.52 26.89
CA SER A 25 13.55 7.58 26.45
C SER A 25 13.77 6.45 27.46
N GLY A 26 14.05 5.25 26.93
CA GLY A 26 14.30 4.07 27.75
C GLY A 26 15.63 4.13 28.52
N PRO A 27 15.87 3.19 29.45
CA PRO A 27 17.05 3.17 30.31
C PRO A 27 18.39 3.18 29.54
N ASN A 28 18.42 2.57 28.36
CA ASN A 28 19.63 2.40 27.54
C ASN A 28 19.69 3.36 26.33
N ALA A 29 18.88 4.42 26.32
CA ALA A 29 18.87 5.36 25.21
C ALA A 29 20.14 6.23 25.22
N LYS A 30 20.81 6.30 24.05
CA LYS A 30 22.01 7.13 23.86
C LYS A 30 21.74 8.62 24.14
N TYR A 31 20.55 9.10 23.83
CA TYR A 31 20.08 10.46 24.11
C TYR A 31 18.91 10.40 25.09
N LEU A 32 18.81 11.38 25.98
CA LEU A 32 17.65 11.49 26.86
C LEU A 32 16.56 12.29 26.17
N GLU A 33 15.40 11.68 25.96
CA GLU A 33 14.24 12.35 25.38
C GLU A 33 13.26 12.69 26.50
N TYR A 34 12.86 13.96 26.52
CA TYR A 34 11.91 14.50 27.49
C TYR A 34 10.75 15.18 26.76
N THR A 35 9.56 15.11 27.34
CA THR A 35 8.34 15.69 26.77
C THR A 35 7.57 16.44 27.84
N LEU A 36 7.19 17.68 27.52
CA LEU A 36 6.26 18.47 28.31
C LEU A 36 4.85 18.32 27.75
N GLY A 37 3.87 18.17 28.63
CA GLY A 37 2.50 17.86 28.25
C GLY A 37 2.30 16.38 27.91
N SER A 38 1.24 16.07 27.16
CA SER A 38 0.89 14.67 26.87
C SER A 38 1.85 14.04 25.84
N ARG A 39 2.18 12.75 25.99
CA ARG A 39 2.99 12.03 24.98
C ARG A 39 2.38 12.02 23.58
N GLN A 40 1.06 12.17 23.46
CA GLN A 40 0.32 12.14 22.20
C GLN A 40 0.24 13.52 21.54
N MET A 41 0.21 14.59 22.33
CA MET A 41 0.31 15.99 21.90
C MET A 41 1.31 16.71 22.80
N PRO A 42 2.63 16.57 22.53
CA PRO A 42 3.64 17.20 23.34
C PRO A 42 3.62 18.71 23.10
N GLU A 43 3.48 19.49 24.16
CA GLU A 43 3.60 20.95 24.14
C GLU A 43 5.03 21.34 23.76
N ASP A 44 6.00 20.59 24.29
CA ASP A 44 7.39 20.68 23.90
C ASP A 44 8.05 19.29 24.00
N LYS A 45 9.05 19.06 23.17
CA LYS A 45 9.88 17.85 23.19
C LYS A 45 11.33 18.28 23.11
N ILE A 46 12.15 17.86 24.06
CA ILE A 46 13.58 18.17 24.10
C ILE A 46 14.40 16.89 24.04
N ILE A 47 15.57 16.99 23.44
CA ILE A 47 16.59 15.94 23.44
C ILE A 47 17.82 16.48 24.14
N ILE A 48 18.24 15.79 25.20
CA ILE A 48 19.47 16.08 25.94
C ILE A 48 20.56 15.13 25.43
N TYR A 49 21.71 15.70 25.07
CA TYR A 49 22.86 14.97 24.56
C TYR A 49 23.43 13.99 25.61
N PRO A 50 24.18 12.96 25.19
CA PRO A 50 24.63 11.88 26.09
C PRO A 50 25.44 12.39 27.28
N ASN A 51 26.16 13.50 27.12
CA ASN A 51 26.97 14.12 28.17
C ASN A 51 26.14 14.94 29.18
N GLY A 52 24.82 15.06 28.99
CA GLY A 52 23.90 15.82 29.85
C GLY A 52 24.06 17.35 29.81
N LYS A 53 25.04 17.88 29.04
CA LYS A 53 25.46 19.29 29.09
C LYS A 53 24.84 20.16 28.02
N ALA A 54 24.24 19.55 27.00
CA ALA A 54 23.57 20.26 25.92
C ALA A 54 22.20 19.66 25.62
N TYR A 55 21.30 20.48 25.08
CA TYR A 55 20.00 20.04 24.58
C TYR A 55 19.66 20.76 23.26
N PHE A 56 18.63 20.26 22.60
CA PHE A 56 17.84 21.04 21.63
C PHE A 56 16.35 20.72 21.78
N SER A 57 15.49 21.70 21.51
CA SER A 57 14.06 21.46 21.37
C SER A 57 13.73 20.97 19.95
N CYS A 58 12.87 19.97 19.86
CA CYS A 58 12.32 19.43 18.62
C CYS A 58 11.09 20.22 18.14
N LYS A 59 10.51 21.08 18.98
CA LYS A 59 9.28 21.85 18.68
C LYS A 59 9.42 23.36 18.85
N GLY A 60 10.46 23.81 19.55
CA GLY A 60 10.79 25.22 19.75
C GLY A 60 11.48 25.85 18.54
N ASP A 61 11.87 27.11 18.71
CA ASP A 61 12.65 27.86 17.73
C ASP A 61 13.99 27.14 17.44
N ILE A 62 14.53 27.29 16.23
CA ILE A 62 15.82 26.69 15.83
C ILE A 62 17.01 27.14 16.71
N LYS A 63 16.84 28.25 17.44
CA LYS A 63 17.78 28.77 18.44
C LYS A 63 17.57 28.20 19.85
N ASP A 64 16.48 27.49 20.12
CA ASP A 64 16.20 26.81 21.40
C ASP A 64 17.02 25.52 21.55
N LYS A 65 18.32 25.73 21.68
CA LYS A 65 19.36 24.73 21.88
C LYS A 65 20.54 25.34 22.59
N GLY A 66 21.33 24.51 23.27
CA GLY A 66 22.53 24.96 23.97
C GLY A 66 22.66 24.27 25.32
N ASP A 67 23.23 24.97 26.28
CA ASP A 67 23.49 24.46 27.63
C ASP A 67 22.33 24.76 28.61
N LEU A 68 22.54 24.44 29.89
CA LEU A 68 21.62 24.76 30.98
C LEU A 68 21.16 26.23 30.99
N THR A 69 22.08 27.15 30.74
CA THR A 69 21.79 28.59 30.74
C THR A 69 20.79 28.93 29.64
N LYS A 70 21.01 28.39 28.43
CA LYS A 70 20.07 28.53 27.31
C LYS A 70 18.74 27.84 27.58
N PHE A 71 18.78 26.64 28.19
CA PHE A 71 17.57 25.88 28.53
C PHE A 71 16.62 26.70 29.40
N VAL A 72 17.16 27.28 30.48
CA VAL A 72 16.39 28.12 31.39
C VAL A 72 15.99 29.43 30.72
N LEU A 73 16.89 30.07 29.96
CA LEU A 73 16.60 31.32 29.27
C LEU A 73 15.36 31.23 28.36
N TYR A 74 15.24 30.15 27.59
CA TYR A 74 14.12 29.94 26.66
C TYR A 74 12.82 29.47 27.34
N ARG A 75 12.84 29.27 28.65
CA ARG A 75 11.70 28.79 29.45
C ARG A 75 11.46 29.65 30.70
N LEU A 76 12.01 30.87 30.75
CA LEU A 76 11.88 31.76 31.90
C LEU A 76 10.43 32.05 32.27
N ASP A 77 9.56 32.16 31.26
CA ASP A 77 8.12 32.35 31.38
C ASP A 77 7.42 31.22 32.16
N LYS A 78 8.03 30.03 32.20
CA LYS A 78 7.50 28.85 32.90
C LYS A 78 7.91 28.79 34.37
N PHE A 79 8.82 29.67 34.81
CA PHE A 79 9.22 29.76 36.22
C PHE A 79 8.37 30.83 36.93
N THR A 80 7.31 30.41 37.60
CA THR A 80 6.37 31.29 38.32
C THR A 80 7.04 32.18 39.38
N ASN A 81 8.22 31.79 39.86
CA ASN A 81 8.97 32.47 40.92
C ASN A 81 10.13 33.34 40.38
N CYS A 82 10.22 33.53 39.06
CA CYS A 82 11.20 34.40 38.41
C CYS A 82 10.64 35.81 38.26
N THR A 83 11.32 36.81 38.81
CA THR A 83 10.89 38.23 38.74
C THR A 83 11.69 39.03 37.72
N GLN A 84 12.85 38.51 37.30
CA GLN A 84 13.76 39.14 36.36
C GLN A 84 13.65 38.51 34.95
N THR A 85 14.15 39.20 33.93
CA THR A 85 14.19 38.73 32.54
C THR A 85 15.63 38.53 32.05
N GLY A 86 15.80 37.85 30.91
CA GLY A 86 17.11 37.61 30.32
C GLY A 86 18.05 36.83 31.25
N TYR A 87 19.36 37.04 31.11
CA TYR A 87 20.36 36.33 31.94
C TYR A 87 20.29 36.68 33.43
N LYS A 88 19.70 37.82 33.81
CA LYS A 88 19.41 38.15 35.22
C LYS A 88 18.34 37.19 35.78
N GLY A 89 17.28 36.92 35.01
CA GLY A 89 16.28 35.88 35.32
C GLY A 89 16.88 34.49 35.40
N VAL A 90 17.78 34.13 34.48
CA VAL A 90 18.47 32.83 34.53
C VAL A 90 19.26 32.68 35.83
N ASN A 91 20.02 33.70 36.22
CA ASN A 91 20.77 33.68 37.47
C ASN A 91 19.83 33.61 38.70
N GLU A 92 18.71 34.33 38.69
CA GLU A 92 17.70 34.27 39.75
C GLU A 92 17.10 32.85 39.91
N VAL A 93 16.71 32.21 38.80
CA VAL A 93 16.16 30.84 38.82
C VAL A 93 17.18 29.83 39.36
N LEU A 94 18.41 29.85 38.83
CA LEU A 94 19.44 28.89 39.19
C LEU A 94 19.95 29.10 40.63
N SER A 95 20.08 30.35 41.08
CA SER A 95 20.44 30.67 42.48
C SER A 95 19.36 30.21 43.46
N LYS A 96 18.08 30.46 43.19
CA LYS A 96 16.97 29.99 44.03
C LYS A 96 16.86 28.47 44.07
N TYR A 97 17.18 27.79 42.97
CA TYR A 97 17.21 26.33 42.89
C TYR A 97 18.29 25.72 43.80
N LEU A 98 19.49 26.31 43.85
CA LEU A 98 20.58 25.87 44.75
C LEU A 98 20.45 26.38 46.18
N GLY A 99 19.82 27.53 46.39
CA GLY A 99 19.70 28.23 47.67
C GLY A 99 18.72 27.62 48.68
N SER A 100 17.91 26.63 48.27
CA SER A 100 16.94 25.92 49.14
C SER A 100 15.60 26.63 49.38
N ASP A 101 15.09 27.43 48.44
CA ASP A 101 13.67 27.86 48.44
C ASP A 101 12.78 27.04 47.48
N LEU A 102 13.37 26.28 46.54
CA LEU A 102 12.63 25.48 45.56
C LEU A 102 12.66 23.96 45.83
N LYS A 103 13.47 23.49 46.79
CA LYS A 103 13.53 22.05 47.13
C LYS A 103 12.35 21.56 47.96
N VAL A 104 11.59 22.46 48.60
CA VAL A 104 10.52 22.10 49.56
C VAL A 104 9.10 22.37 49.04
N ALA A 105 8.93 23.07 47.92
CA ALA A 105 7.64 23.15 47.24
C ALA A 105 7.58 22.11 46.10
N THR A 106 7.71 20.83 46.44
CA THR A 106 7.13 19.81 45.57
C THR A 106 5.62 20.05 45.60
N PRO A 107 4.91 20.25 44.47
CA PRO A 107 3.47 20.15 44.47
C PRO A 107 3.13 18.80 45.11
N THR A 108 2.42 18.87 46.22
CA THR A 108 2.07 17.75 47.08
C THR A 108 1.65 16.59 46.20
N LYS A 109 2.34 15.46 46.35
CA LYS A 109 2.01 14.17 45.73
C LYS A 109 0.63 13.71 46.19
N ASN A 110 -0.43 14.30 45.67
CA ASN A 110 -1.74 13.68 45.57
C ASN A 110 -1.88 13.13 44.17
N ASN A 111 -1.13 12.07 43.96
CA ASN A 111 -1.38 10.93 43.09
C ASN A 111 -0.02 10.33 42.74
N ILE A 112 0.53 9.55 43.69
CA ILE A 112 0.99 8.22 43.29
C ILE A 112 -0.26 7.53 42.72
N THR A 113 -0.63 7.84 41.49
CA THR A 113 -1.13 6.78 40.64
C THR A 113 0.05 5.82 40.55
N GLN A 114 0.03 4.80 41.42
CA GLN A 114 0.12 3.42 40.93
C GLN A 114 -0.37 3.49 39.49
N SER A 115 0.43 3.09 38.50
CA SER A 115 -0.02 3.06 37.12
C SER A 115 -1.43 2.49 37.15
N LYS A 116 -2.45 3.35 37.04
CA LYS A 116 -3.81 2.86 37.06
C LYS A 116 -3.78 2.08 35.77
N ASN A 117 -3.83 0.75 35.87
CA ASN A 117 -4.19 -0.07 34.75
C ASN A 117 -5.48 0.57 34.29
N THR A 118 -5.37 1.43 33.27
CA THR A 118 -6.50 2.23 32.84
C THR A 118 -7.26 1.18 32.08
N VAL A 119 -8.25 0.59 32.73
CA VAL A 119 -9.02 -0.51 32.15
C VAL A 119 -9.89 0.12 31.08
N PHE A 120 -9.96 -0.54 29.91
CA PHE A 120 -10.90 -0.16 28.89
C PHE A 120 -12.32 -0.16 29.47
N ASP A 121 -13.00 0.98 29.39
CA ASP A 121 -14.40 1.11 29.76
C ASP A 121 -15.21 1.47 28.51
N ILE A 122 -15.98 0.50 28.03
CA ILE A 122 -16.83 0.66 26.85
C ILE A 122 -17.89 1.75 27.05
N ASN A 123 -18.36 1.97 28.28
CA ASN A 123 -19.42 2.94 28.55
C ASN A 123 -18.95 4.38 28.31
N LYS A 124 -17.67 4.67 28.59
CA LYS A 124 -17.02 5.95 28.25
C LYS A 124 -17.14 6.30 26.77
N TYR A 125 -17.19 5.28 25.92
CA TYR A 125 -17.29 5.43 24.47
C TYR A 125 -18.72 5.29 23.93
N SER A 126 -19.68 4.86 24.75
CA SER A 126 -21.12 4.82 24.44
C SER A 126 -21.42 4.39 22.99
N PRO A 127 -20.99 3.17 22.59
CA PRO A 127 -21.12 2.74 21.20
C PRO A 127 -22.59 2.64 20.79
N ARG A 128 -22.91 3.17 19.62
CA ARG A 128 -24.26 3.19 19.04
C ARG A 128 -24.22 2.88 17.55
N PRO A 129 -25.34 2.49 16.91
CA PRO A 129 -25.42 2.38 15.46
C PRO A 129 -24.91 3.64 14.77
N LEU A 130 -24.39 3.50 13.55
CA LEU A 130 -23.86 4.62 12.78
C LEU A 130 -24.89 5.76 12.70
N THR A 131 -24.43 6.95 13.05
CA THR A 131 -25.15 8.20 12.84
C THR A 131 -25.00 8.67 11.39
N GLU A 132 -25.81 9.66 10.99
CA GLU A 132 -25.65 10.31 9.68
C GLU A 132 -24.27 10.97 9.53
N THR A 133 -23.72 11.54 10.60
CA THR A 133 -22.38 12.16 10.59
C THR A 133 -21.29 11.15 10.29
N THR A 134 -21.28 10.00 10.98
CA THR A 134 -20.28 8.94 10.76
C THR A 134 -20.47 8.25 9.42
N ALA A 135 -21.70 7.99 8.99
CA ALA A 135 -22.00 7.44 7.67
C ALA A 135 -21.53 8.40 6.56
N THR A 136 -21.76 9.70 6.72
CA THR A 136 -21.29 10.74 5.80
C THR A 136 -19.78 10.81 5.76
N TYR A 137 -19.09 10.69 6.89
CA TYR A 137 -17.62 10.61 6.92
C TYR A 137 -17.12 9.40 6.10
N LEU A 138 -17.64 8.21 6.35
CA LEU A 138 -17.24 7.00 5.64
C LEU A 138 -17.55 7.10 4.13
N ASN A 139 -18.69 7.69 3.77
CA ASN A 139 -19.07 7.82 2.37
C ASN A 139 -18.29 8.92 1.64
N LYS A 140 -18.24 10.14 2.18
CA LYS A 140 -17.71 11.32 1.49
C LYS A 140 -16.20 11.48 1.65
N LYS A 141 -15.64 11.12 2.80
CA LYS A 141 -14.19 11.24 3.06
C LYS A 141 -13.43 9.95 2.78
N ARG A 142 -14.05 8.81 3.05
CA ARG A 142 -13.44 7.49 2.80
C ARG A 142 -13.94 6.81 1.54
N TYR A 143 -14.84 7.45 0.80
CA TYR A 143 -15.31 7.01 -0.52
C TYR A 143 -15.95 5.62 -0.49
N LEU A 144 -16.37 5.11 0.66
CA LEU A 144 -17.07 3.83 0.76
C LEU A 144 -18.51 4.00 0.26
N SER A 145 -18.98 3.06 -0.56
CA SER A 145 -20.38 3.08 -1.01
C SER A 145 -21.33 2.88 0.16
N ARG A 146 -22.56 3.39 0.01
CA ARG A 146 -23.61 3.17 1.00
C ARG A 146 -23.87 1.68 1.24
N LYS A 147 -23.87 0.88 0.17
CA LYS A 147 -23.98 -0.58 0.25
C LYS A 147 -22.88 -1.19 1.12
N THR A 148 -21.61 -0.85 0.91
CA THR A 148 -20.52 -1.37 1.73
C THR A 148 -20.67 -0.95 3.19
N ILE A 149 -21.03 0.31 3.45
CA ILE A 149 -21.26 0.78 4.83
C ILE A 149 -22.41 -0.03 5.48
N GLU A 150 -23.51 -0.24 4.77
CA GLU A 150 -24.67 -1.03 5.22
C GLU A 150 -24.31 -2.52 5.42
N ASP A 151 -23.48 -3.09 4.54
CA ASP A 151 -23.04 -4.48 4.64
C ASP A 151 -22.38 -4.75 5.99
N PHE A 152 -21.43 -3.89 6.39
CA PHE A 152 -20.69 -4.03 7.64
C PHE A 152 -21.47 -3.55 8.86
N SER A 153 -22.15 -2.40 8.78
CA SER A 153 -22.89 -1.84 9.93
C SER A 153 -24.07 -2.72 10.35
N SER A 154 -24.76 -3.38 9.40
CA SER A 154 -25.84 -4.33 9.72
C SER A 154 -25.40 -5.54 10.54
N ARG A 155 -24.10 -5.81 10.62
CA ARG A 155 -23.48 -6.87 11.43
C ARG A 155 -22.78 -6.35 12.68
N LEU A 156 -23.00 -5.08 13.05
CA LEU A 156 -22.34 -4.44 14.20
C LEU A 156 -20.80 -4.45 14.09
N LEU A 157 -20.29 -4.35 12.86
CA LEU A 157 -18.86 -4.27 12.58
C LEU A 157 -18.36 -2.81 12.57
N ILE A 158 -19.26 -1.83 12.69
CA ILE A 158 -18.92 -0.40 12.75
C ILE A 158 -19.95 0.28 13.67
N TYR A 159 -19.46 1.18 14.50
CA TYR A 159 -20.26 1.97 15.43
C TYR A 159 -19.95 3.46 15.29
N SER A 160 -20.88 4.28 15.78
CA SER A 160 -20.59 5.63 16.26
C SER A 160 -20.10 5.56 17.70
N VAL A 161 -18.97 6.16 18.03
CA VAL A 161 -18.38 6.10 19.38
C VAL A 161 -17.88 7.47 19.89
N GLY A 162 -18.08 7.69 21.19
CA GLY A 162 -17.63 8.87 21.93
C GLY A 162 -18.45 10.14 21.65
N SER A 163 -18.13 11.20 22.39
CA SER A 163 -18.80 12.50 22.28
C SER A 163 -18.55 13.22 20.96
N LYS A 164 -17.48 12.87 20.25
CA LYS A 164 -17.14 13.41 18.92
C LYS A 164 -17.71 12.59 17.77
N ASP A 165 -18.51 11.58 18.08
CA ASP A 165 -19.17 10.73 17.09
C ASP A 165 -18.18 10.16 16.06
N ASN A 166 -17.13 9.51 16.57
CA ASN A 166 -16.12 8.90 15.73
C ASN A 166 -16.67 7.62 15.09
N ALA A 167 -16.26 7.31 13.86
CA ALA A 167 -16.44 5.96 13.32
C ALA A 167 -15.53 5.00 14.10
N GLY A 168 -16.12 4.10 14.86
CA GLY A 168 -15.46 3.12 15.71
C GLY A 168 -15.54 1.71 15.13
N PHE A 169 -14.38 1.08 14.97
CA PHE A 169 -14.25 -0.30 14.53
C PHE A 169 -13.92 -1.17 15.74
N PRO A 170 -14.82 -2.09 16.17
CA PRO A 170 -14.68 -2.85 17.41
C PRO A 170 -13.58 -3.90 17.31
N PHE A 171 -12.59 -3.80 18.18
CA PHE A 171 -11.55 -4.81 18.33
C PHE A 171 -11.98 -5.83 19.38
N ARG A 172 -11.75 -7.11 19.09
CA ARG A 172 -12.04 -8.24 19.97
C ARG A 172 -10.85 -9.19 19.97
N LYS A 173 -10.63 -9.90 21.07
CA LYS A 173 -9.73 -11.04 21.05
C LYS A 173 -10.35 -12.11 20.14
N PRO A 174 -9.61 -12.68 19.17
CA PRO A 174 -10.18 -13.71 18.31
C PRO A 174 -10.80 -14.86 19.13
N GLY A 175 -12.03 -15.24 18.81
CA GLY A 175 -12.81 -16.23 19.56
C GLY A 175 -13.62 -15.68 20.73
N GLN A 176 -13.51 -14.38 21.03
CA GLN A 176 -14.27 -13.70 22.08
C GLN A 176 -15.22 -12.66 21.49
N MET A 177 -16.37 -12.48 22.15
CA MET A 177 -17.40 -11.53 21.73
C MET A 177 -17.22 -10.14 22.33
N GLU A 178 -16.51 -10.05 23.45
CA GLU A 178 -16.28 -8.80 24.17
C GLU A 178 -15.43 -7.84 23.34
N ILE A 179 -15.90 -6.59 23.25
CA ILE A 179 -15.13 -5.51 22.65
C ILE A 179 -14.08 -5.06 23.66
N THR A 180 -12.83 -5.11 23.28
CA THR A 180 -11.68 -4.77 24.12
C THR A 180 -11.02 -3.45 23.72
N ASN A 181 -11.38 -2.89 22.56
CA ASN A 181 -10.93 -1.60 22.07
C ASN A 181 -11.81 -1.13 20.90
N PHE A 182 -11.67 0.13 20.49
CA PHE A 182 -12.10 0.60 19.17
C PHE A 182 -10.93 1.24 18.43
N GLU A 183 -10.73 0.85 17.18
CA GLU A 183 -10.03 1.71 16.24
C GLU A 183 -10.99 2.85 15.84
N MET A 184 -10.63 4.09 16.16
CA MET A 184 -11.45 5.27 15.91
C MET A 184 -10.92 6.08 14.74
N ARG A 185 -11.85 6.58 13.93
CA ARG A 185 -11.61 7.43 12.76
C ARG A 185 -12.59 8.58 12.71
N ASN A 186 -12.09 9.77 12.39
CA ASN A 186 -12.91 10.94 12.16
C ASN A 186 -12.18 11.93 11.25
N TYR A 187 -12.82 13.05 10.96
CA TYR A 187 -12.24 14.16 10.22
C TYR A 187 -12.74 15.48 10.80
N ASP A 188 -11.81 16.37 11.11
CA ASP A 188 -12.12 17.73 11.51
C ASP A 188 -12.14 18.63 10.26
N PRO A 189 -13.32 19.12 9.83
CA PRO A 189 -13.43 19.99 8.67
C PRO A 189 -12.82 21.37 8.88
N ALA A 190 -12.77 21.88 10.11
CA ALA A 190 -12.24 23.21 10.41
C ALA A 190 -10.70 23.23 10.30
N GLN A 191 -10.04 22.16 10.72
CA GLN A 191 -8.59 22.04 10.66
C GLN A 191 -8.09 21.29 9.41
N ASN A 192 -8.99 20.65 8.66
CA ASN A 192 -8.66 19.75 7.55
C ASN A 192 -7.73 18.60 7.99
N ILE A 193 -7.96 18.05 9.18
CA ILE A 193 -7.13 17.00 9.78
C ILE A 193 -7.95 15.71 9.94
N ASN A 194 -7.36 14.59 9.54
CA ASN A 194 -7.90 13.27 9.83
C ASN A 194 -7.55 12.86 11.27
N PHE A 195 -8.54 12.44 12.04
CA PHE A 195 -8.34 11.82 13.34
C PHE A 195 -8.21 10.30 13.19
N LYS A 196 -7.18 9.74 13.83
CA LYS A 196 -6.94 8.31 14.00
C LYS A 196 -6.50 8.05 15.43
N GLY A 197 -7.13 7.10 16.11
CA GLY A 197 -6.77 6.74 17.47
C GLY A 197 -7.36 5.42 17.94
N PHE A 198 -6.97 5.01 19.13
CA PHE A 198 -7.53 3.86 19.85
C PHE A 198 -8.07 4.32 21.20
N CYS A 199 -8.95 3.53 21.81
CA CYS A 199 -9.47 3.82 23.14
C CYS A 199 -8.36 3.76 24.19
N ILE A 200 -8.46 4.65 25.18
CA ILE A 200 -7.58 4.63 26.35
C ILE A 200 -7.85 3.33 27.11
N GLY A 201 -6.78 2.62 27.46
CA GLY A 201 -6.87 1.34 28.17
C GLY A 201 -7.25 0.13 27.30
N GLY A 202 -7.48 0.34 26.01
CA GLY A 202 -7.88 -0.73 25.10
C GLY A 202 -6.74 -1.69 24.73
N ASP A 203 -7.06 -2.97 24.64
CA ASP A 203 -6.10 -4.02 24.30
C ASP A 203 -5.96 -4.16 22.78
N LYS A 204 -5.02 -3.41 22.19
CA LYS A 204 -4.68 -3.55 20.77
C LYS A 204 -3.88 -4.82 20.50
N SER A 205 -2.93 -5.15 21.37
CA SER A 205 -1.91 -6.17 21.10
C SER A 205 -2.43 -7.59 21.06
N ASN A 206 -3.60 -7.88 21.63
CA ASN A 206 -4.21 -9.21 21.58
C ASN A 206 -5.55 -9.24 20.83
N SER A 207 -5.95 -8.11 20.24
CA SER A 207 -7.29 -7.96 19.65
C SER A 207 -7.19 -7.52 18.20
N CYS A 208 -8.20 -7.88 17.42
CA CYS A 208 -8.33 -7.50 16.02
C CYS A 208 -9.76 -7.03 15.75
N TRP A 209 -9.92 -6.20 14.74
CA TRP A 209 -11.24 -6.04 14.14
C TRP A 209 -11.43 -7.16 13.13
N ILE A 210 -12.47 -7.98 13.31
CA ILE A 210 -12.74 -9.17 12.48
C ILE A 210 -14.12 -9.00 11.86
N ALA A 211 -14.18 -9.07 10.54
CA ALA A 211 -15.41 -8.96 9.76
C ALA A 211 -15.57 -10.19 8.86
N ASN A 212 -16.56 -11.02 9.19
CA ASN A 212 -16.99 -12.18 8.40
C ASN A 212 -18.53 -12.18 8.34
N PHE A 213 -19.09 -12.66 7.24
CA PHE A 213 -20.53 -12.64 7.01
C PHE A 213 -21.19 -14.03 7.14
N VAL A 214 -20.37 -15.07 7.27
CA VAL A 214 -20.73 -16.46 7.52
C VAL A 214 -20.19 -16.91 8.89
N PRO A 215 -20.73 -17.97 9.52
CA PRO A 215 -20.13 -18.59 10.71
C PRO A 215 -18.63 -18.89 10.56
N PHE A 216 -17.87 -18.85 11.66
CA PHE A 216 -16.41 -18.96 11.62
C PHE A 216 -15.90 -20.28 10.99
N ASP A 217 -16.61 -21.38 11.21
CA ASP A 217 -16.33 -22.71 10.66
C ASP A 217 -16.55 -22.79 9.13
N LYS A 218 -17.25 -21.81 8.55
CA LYS A 218 -17.47 -21.70 7.09
C LYS A 218 -16.52 -20.74 6.41
N VAL A 219 -15.61 -20.10 7.15
CA VAL A 219 -14.62 -19.20 6.56
C VAL A 219 -13.58 -20.02 5.81
N THR A 220 -13.35 -19.70 4.53
CA THR A 220 -12.39 -20.41 3.66
C THR A 220 -11.08 -19.64 3.48
N GLU A 221 -11.15 -18.32 3.53
CA GLU A 221 -10.01 -17.43 3.34
C GLU A 221 -10.05 -16.28 4.33
N ILE A 222 -8.88 -15.80 4.72
CA ILE A 222 -8.74 -14.58 5.49
C ILE A 222 -7.88 -13.56 4.76
N TYR A 223 -8.20 -12.29 4.95
CA TYR A 223 -7.44 -11.15 4.41
C TYR A 223 -7.04 -10.23 5.57
N LEU A 224 -5.73 -10.01 5.76
CA LEU A 224 -5.18 -9.19 6.84
C LEU A 224 -4.85 -7.77 6.36
N PHE A 225 -5.20 -6.77 7.16
CA PHE A 225 -5.03 -5.35 6.85
C PHE A 225 -4.47 -4.58 8.06
N GLU A 226 -3.91 -3.40 7.81
CA GLU A 226 -3.47 -2.49 8.87
C GLU A 226 -4.63 -1.71 9.50
N SER A 227 -5.71 -1.47 8.74
CA SER A 227 -6.89 -0.76 9.23
C SER A 227 -8.20 -1.36 8.73
N ALA A 228 -9.28 -1.14 9.49
CA ALA A 228 -10.61 -1.61 9.10
C ALA A 228 -11.15 -0.91 7.84
N ILE A 229 -10.75 0.35 7.60
CA ILE A 229 -11.14 1.07 6.38
C ILE A 229 -10.51 0.42 5.15
N ASP A 230 -9.25 0.00 5.21
CA ASP A 230 -8.57 -0.68 4.10
C ASP A 230 -9.24 -2.02 3.79
N ALA A 231 -9.62 -2.76 4.83
CA ALA A 231 -10.37 -3.99 4.69
C ALA A 231 -11.73 -3.79 3.98
N MET A 232 -12.48 -2.75 4.35
CA MET A 232 -13.73 -2.39 3.69
C MET A 232 -13.52 -1.89 2.25
N SER A 233 -12.43 -1.14 2.00
CA SER A 233 -12.09 -0.69 0.66
C SER A 233 -11.71 -1.86 -0.25
N PHE A 234 -10.94 -2.82 0.25
CA PHE A 234 -10.65 -4.07 -0.46
C PHE A 234 -11.92 -4.88 -0.74
N TYR A 235 -12.83 -4.98 0.23
CA TYR A 235 -14.13 -5.62 0.06
C TYR A 235 -14.90 -5.01 -1.12
N GLU A 236 -14.93 -3.68 -1.21
CA GLU A 236 -15.65 -2.96 -2.26
C GLU A 236 -14.97 -3.07 -3.64
N ILE A 237 -13.65 -2.87 -3.70
CA ILE A 237 -12.87 -2.96 -4.94
C ILE A 237 -12.99 -4.35 -5.57
N ASN A 238 -13.01 -5.40 -4.75
CA ASN A 238 -13.12 -6.78 -5.22
C ASN A 238 -14.57 -7.29 -5.28
N HIS A 239 -15.55 -6.39 -5.11
CA HIS A 239 -16.98 -6.69 -5.24
C HIS A 239 -17.49 -7.84 -4.38
N PHE A 240 -16.91 -8.01 -3.20
CA PHE A 240 -17.44 -8.94 -2.23
C PHE A 240 -18.85 -8.51 -1.79
N ASN A 241 -19.62 -9.48 -1.31
CA ASN A 241 -20.96 -9.29 -0.79
C ASN A 241 -21.15 -10.14 0.48
N LYS A 242 -22.30 -10.00 1.15
CA LYS A 242 -22.61 -10.71 2.40
C LYS A 242 -22.60 -12.24 2.30
N ASN A 243 -22.56 -12.82 1.10
CA ASN A 243 -22.47 -14.26 0.89
C ASN A 243 -21.02 -14.76 0.77
N THR A 244 -20.02 -13.87 0.84
CA THR A 244 -18.61 -14.27 0.81
C THR A 244 -18.25 -15.14 2.01
N THR A 245 -17.47 -16.19 1.76
CA THR A 245 -16.91 -17.08 2.79
C THR A 245 -15.58 -16.57 3.33
N CYS A 246 -15.25 -15.30 3.09
CA CYS A 246 -13.99 -14.69 3.54
C CYS A 246 -14.17 -13.95 4.87
N ALA A 247 -13.10 -13.88 5.66
CA ALA A 247 -12.97 -12.94 6.77
C ALA A 247 -11.97 -11.83 6.44
N PHE A 248 -12.35 -10.59 6.73
CA PHE A 248 -11.51 -9.40 6.58
C PHE A 248 -11.10 -8.93 7.97
N ILE A 249 -9.79 -8.85 8.23
CA ILE A 249 -9.27 -8.68 9.57
C ILE A 249 -8.29 -7.51 9.60
N SER A 250 -8.54 -6.53 10.46
CA SER A 250 -7.61 -5.43 10.73
C SER A 250 -6.83 -5.70 12.02
N ILE A 251 -5.51 -5.55 11.92
CA ILE A 251 -4.56 -5.71 13.02
C ILE A 251 -4.32 -4.37 13.75
N GLY A 252 -4.75 -3.25 13.16
CA GLY A 252 -4.71 -1.93 13.78
C GLY A 252 -3.33 -1.26 13.79
N GLY A 253 -2.43 -1.65 12.88
CA GLY A 253 -1.03 -1.22 12.78
C GLY A 253 -0.09 -2.41 12.94
N ASN A 254 1.01 -2.24 13.71
CA ASN A 254 2.02 -3.30 13.90
C ASN A 254 1.43 -4.66 14.28
N VAL A 255 1.82 -5.68 13.51
CA VAL A 255 1.45 -7.07 13.74
C VAL A 255 2.14 -7.64 14.97
N THR A 256 1.39 -8.38 15.78
CA THR A 256 1.91 -9.11 16.94
C THR A 256 1.69 -10.60 16.79
N GLN A 257 2.57 -11.39 17.41
CA GLN A 257 2.44 -12.85 17.45
C GLN A 257 1.11 -13.29 18.07
N SER A 258 0.68 -12.65 19.17
CA SER A 258 -0.55 -12.99 19.88
C SER A 258 -1.79 -12.88 18.98
N GLN A 259 -1.88 -11.82 18.17
CA GLN A 259 -2.95 -11.65 17.19
C GLN A 259 -2.95 -12.78 16.16
N ILE A 260 -1.80 -13.06 15.53
CA ILE A 260 -1.70 -14.08 14.48
C ILE A 260 -2.01 -15.48 15.02
N MET A 261 -1.47 -15.83 16.19
CA MET A 261 -1.72 -17.14 16.82
C MET A 261 -3.19 -17.31 17.22
N SER A 262 -3.82 -16.25 17.73
CA SER A 262 -5.24 -16.28 18.09
C SER A 262 -6.14 -16.39 16.86
N ILE A 263 -5.82 -15.69 15.75
CA ILE A 263 -6.52 -15.83 14.47
C ILE A 263 -6.35 -17.25 13.92
N LYS A 264 -5.13 -17.81 13.98
CA LYS A 264 -4.84 -19.19 13.54
C LYS A 264 -5.61 -20.23 14.35
N SER A 265 -5.74 -20.03 15.65
CA SER A 265 -6.57 -20.88 16.49
C SER A 265 -8.05 -20.78 16.16
N LEU A 266 -8.54 -19.59 15.78
CA LEU A 266 -9.93 -19.36 15.41
C LEU A 266 -10.27 -19.92 14.02
N PHE A 267 -9.32 -19.84 13.09
CA PHE A 267 -9.45 -20.23 11.69
C PHE A 267 -8.31 -21.21 11.29
N PRO A 268 -8.39 -22.49 11.69
CA PRO A 268 -7.26 -23.42 11.54
C PRO A 268 -6.99 -23.85 10.09
N ASN A 269 -8.03 -23.90 9.23
CA ASN A 269 -7.96 -24.47 7.87
C ASN A 269 -8.33 -23.45 6.79
N VAL A 270 -7.73 -22.27 6.84
CA VAL A 270 -8.01 -21.18 5.89
C VAL A 270 -6.78 -20.82 5.06
N LYS A 271 -7.02 -20.26 3.87
CA LYS A 271 -5.98 -19.58 3.12
C LYS A 271 -5.68 -18.21 3.73
N TRP A 272 -4.39 -17.93 3.96
CA TRP A 272 -3.93 -16.67 4.53
C TRP A 272 -3.52 -15.71 3.41
N ASN A 273 -4.21 -14.57 3.32
CA ASN A 273 -3.87 -13.49 2.39
C ASN A 273 -3.46 -12.24 3.19
N CYS A 274 -2.26 -11.72 2.95
CA CYS A 274 -1.75 -10.49 3.56
C CYS A 274 -1.96 -9.32 2.60
N CYS A 275 -2.74 -8.33 3.03
CA CYS A 275 -3.13 -7.16 2.28
C CYS A 275 -2.65 -5.85 2.95
N PHE A 276 -1.51 -5.90 3.65
CA PHE A 276 -0.90 -4.73 4.30
C PHE A 276 -0.47 -3.67 3.28
N ASP A 277 -0.17 -2.46 3.77
CA ASP A 277 0.24 -1.33 2.95
C ASP A 277 1.40 -1.71 2.00
N ASN A 278 1.41 -1.07 0.84
CA ASN A 278 2.50 -1.15 -0.13
C ASN A 278 3.62 -0.16 0.25
N ASP A 279 4.18 -0.36 1.44
CA ASP A 279 5.33 0.36 1.97
C ASP A 279 6.26 -0.59 2.75
N GLY A 280 7.36 -0.07 3.28
CA GLY A 280 8.34 -0.86 4.01
C GLY A 280 7.82 -1.48 5.31
N ALA A 281 6.86 -0.83 5.98
CA ALA A 281 6.25 -1.38 7.18
C ALA A 281 5.34 -2.56 6.82
N GLY A 282 4.48 -2.39 5.81
CA GLY A 282 3.60 -3.44 5.31
C GLY A 282 4.35 -4.64 4.75
N ASN A 283 5.49 -4.43 4.07
CA ASN A 283 6.40 -5.51 3.67
C ASN A 283 6.95 -6.26 4.89
N GLY A 284 7.35 -5.54 5.95
CA GLY A 284 7.78 -6.16 7.20
C GLY A 284 6.68 -6.99 7.87
N PHE A 285 5.44 -6.51 7.84
CA PHE A 285 4.29 -7.22 8.41
C PHE A 285 3.96 -8.52 7.67
N ASP A 286 4.16 -8.58 6.35
CA ASP A 286 4.07 -9.84 5.59
C ASP A 286 5.05 -10.88 6.16
N ILE A 287 6.31 -10.48 6.38
CA ILE A 287 7.34 -11.38 6.94
C ILE A 287 6.98 -11.84 8.34
N ALA A 288 6.69 -10.89 9.24
CA ALA A 288 6.37 -11.21 10.64
C ALA A 288 5.19 -12.20 10.71
N THR A 289 4.14 -11.99 9.89
CA THR A 289 3.00 -12.90 9.81
C THR A 289 3.41 -14.30 9.39
N ALA A 290 4.23 -14.45 8.35
CA ALA A 290 4.67 -15.76 7.88
C ALA A 290 5.49 -16.53 8.93
N TYR A 291 6.41 -15.86 9.64
CA TYR A 291 7.18 -16.46 10.73
C TYR A 291 6.28 -16.87 11.91
N TYR A 292 5.38 -15.99 12.35
CA TYR A 292 4.45 -16.33 13.43
C TYR A 292 3.58 -17.54 13.08
N LEU A 293 3.15 -17.68 11.82
CA LEU A 293 2.39 -18.86 11.37
C LEU A 293 3.21 -20.16 11.40
N LYS A 294 4.53 -20.10 11.20
CA LYS A 294 5.44 -21.24 11.35
C LYS A 294 5.79 -21.57 12.80
N GLY A 295 5.44 -20.69 13.74
CA GLY A 295 5.74 -20.85 15.17
C GLY A 295 7.03 -20.16 15.61
N ASP A 296 7.64 -19.38 14.72
CA ASP A 296 8.86 -18.62 15.00
C ASP A 296 8.52 -17.17 15.39
N ASP A 297 9.38 -16.54 16.19
CA ASP A 297 9.27 -15.11 16.52
C ASP A 297 10.15 -14.28 15.57
N CYS A 298 9.60 -13.16 15.10
CA CYS A 298 10.23 -12.29 14.13
C CYS A 298 9.66 -10.87 14.27
N LYS A 299 10.52 -9.90 14.57
CA LYS A 299 10.14 -8.49 14.64
C LYS A 299 10.60 -7.75 13.40
N ALA A 300 9.64 -7.29 12.62
CA ALA A 300 9.90 -6.43 11.47
C ALA A 300 9.53 -4.98 11.79
N PHE A 301 10.39 -4.03 11.41
CA PHE A 301 10.12 -2.60 11.56
C PHE A 301 10.91 -1.79 10.53
N SER A 302 10.35 -0.66 10.10
CA SER A 302 11.00 0.28 9.20
C SER A 302 11.41 1.56 9.96
N ARG A 303 12.61 2.09 9.70
CA ARG A 303 13.02 3.42 10.18
C ARG A 303 14.07 4.05 9.26
N THR A 304 14.13 5.37 9.25
CA THR A 304 15.27 6.10 8.67
C THR A 304 16.44 6.05 9.64
N VAL A 305 17.60 5.59 9.18
CA VAL A 305 18.82 5.56 9.98
C VAL A 305 19.43 6.97 9.97
N PRO A 306 19.97 7.48 11.10
CA PRO A 306 20.59 8.80 11.12
C PRO A 306 21.73 8.91 10.11
N GLY A 307 21.64 9.90 9.22
CA GLY A 307 22.60 10.11 8.12
C GLY A 307 22.12 9.59 6.77
N ASP A 308 21.08 8.74 6.74
CA ASP A 308 20.48 8.24 5.51
C ASP A 308 19.30 9.11 5.07
N ASN A 309 19.13 9.22 3.76
CA ASN A 309 17.98 9.88 3.13
C ASN A 309 16.85 8.90 2.77
N PHE A 310 17.01 7.62 3.09
CA PHE A 310 16.06 6.56 2.78
C PHE A 310 15.62 5.82 4.05
N LYS A 311 14.48 5.13 3.96
CA LYS A 311 14.03 4.22 5.01
C LYS A 311 14.67 2.85 4.84
N THR A 312 15.02 2.23 5.96
CA THR A 312 15.57 0.88 6.03
C THR A 312 14.57 -0.02 6.76
N ILE A 313 14.33 -1.19 6.19
CA ILE A 313 13.53 -2.26 6.79
C ILE A 313 14.49 -3.16 7.59
N PHE A 314 14.11 -3.47 8.83
CA PHE A 314 14.84 -4.36 9.72
C PHE A 314 13.98 -5.58 10.03
N ILE A 315 14.59 -6.76 9.93
CA ILE A 315 14.01 -8.04 10.36
C ILE A 315 14.90 -8.58 11.47
N SER A 316 14.36 -8.67 12.68
CA SER A 316 15.08 -9.04 13.89
C SER A 316 14.56 -10.36 14.47
N PHE A 317 15.47 -11.26 14.79
CA PHE A 317 15.20 -12.60 15.29
C PHE A 317 15.59 -12.75 16.77
N PRO A 318 14.99 -13.71 17.51
CA PRO A 318 15.26 -13.92 18.94
C PRO A 318 16.72 -14.25 19.27
N ASN A 319 17.46 -14.82 18.32
CA ASN A 319 18.88 -15.12 18.46
C ASN A 319 19.78 -13.87 18.40
N GLY A 320 19.20 -12.67 18.30
CA GLY A 320 19.91 -11.39 18.21
C GLY A 320 20.36 -11.02 16.80
N GLN A 321 20.19 -11.89 15.81
CA GLN A 321 20.48 -11.56 14.42
C GLN A 321 19.45 -10.55 13.90
N THR A 322 19.94 -9.53 13.21
CA THR A 322 19.11 -8.54 12.54
C THR A 322 19.61 -8.37 11.11
N GLN A 323 18.71 -8.52 10.16
CA GLN A 323 18.97 -8.29 8.75
C GLN A 323 18.29 -6.97 8.33
N SER A 324 18.86 -6.27 7.37
CA SER A 324 18.33 -4.97 6.94
C SER A 324 18.55 -4.67 5.48
N TRP A 325 17.59 -3.98 4.87
CA TRP A 325 17.60 -3.59 3.46
C TRP A 325 17.02 -2.18 3.30
N LYS A 326 17.41 -1.46 2.25
CA LYS A 326 16.69 -0.24 1.86
C LYS A 326 15.27 -0.62 1.45
N GLU A 327 14.31 0.22 1.83
CA GLU A 327 12.88 -0.03 1.54
C GLU A 327 12.61 -0.20 0.04
N GLU A 328 13.25 0.61 -0.81
CA GLU A 328 13.07 0.57 -2.27
C GLU A 328 13.66 -0.68 -2.94
N GLU A 329 14.58 -1.37 -2.27
CA GLU A 329 15.27 -2.57 -2.77
C GLU A 329 14.65 -3.86 -2.19
N PHE A 330 13.72 -3.74 -1.24
CA PHE A 330 13.18 -4.88 -0.50
C PHE A 330 11.82 -5.33 -1.03
N SER A 331 11.63 -6.65 -1.09
CA SER A 331 10.37 -7.26 -1.47
C SER A 331 10.09 -8.45 -0.55
N SER A 332 8.97 -8.40 0.17
CA SER A 332 8.59 -9.46 1.10
C SER A 332 8.39 -10.81 0.40
N SER A 333 7.85 -10.83 -0.82
CA SER A 333 7.66 -12.06 -1.61
C SER A 333 8.98 -12.71 -2.01
N HIS A 334 9.95 -11.94 -2.50
CA HIS A 334 11.29 -12.45 -2.84
C HIS A 334 12.01 -12.97 -1.59
N TYR A 335 11.92 -12.23 -0.48
CA TYR A 335 12.52 -12.65 0.79
C TYR A 335 11.95 -13.99 1.26
N LEU A 336 10.62 -14.13 1.33
CA LEU A 336 9.99 -15.39 1.77
C LEU A 336 10.31 -16.55 0.83
N SER A 337 10.40 -16.31 -0.48
CA SER A 337 10.81 -17.33 -1.45
C SER A 337 12.25 -17.79 -1.20
N SER A 338 13.16 -16.87 -0.87
CA SER A 338 14.56 -17.23 -0.52
C SER A 338 14.64 -18.07 0.76
N MET A 339 13.67 -17.90 1.67
CA MET A 339 13.54 -18.66 2.91
C MET A 339 12.71 -19.94 2.76
N LYS A 340 12.26 -20.30 1.54
CA LYS A 340 11.37 -21.46 1.26
C LYS A 340 10.03 -21.39 2.01
N MET A 341 9.50 -20.17 2.15
CA MET A 341 8.26 -19.85 2.87
C MET A 341 7.16 -19.31 1.95
N GLU A 342 7.34 -19.33 0.63
CA GLU A 342 6.43 -18.76 -0.38
C GLU A 342 5.00 -19.29 -0.32
N ASN A 343 4.79 -20.51 0.19
CA ASN A 343 3.47 -21.12 0.32
C ASN A 343 2.80 -20.88 1.69
N THR A 344 3.43 -20.12 2.59
CA THR A 344 2.91 -19.87 3.95
C THR A 344 1.78 -18.85 3.95
N ILE A 345 1.92 -17.79 3.15
CA ILE A 345 0.96 -16.71 2.98
C ILE A 345 0.90 -16.30 1.52
N ASN A 346 -0.25 -15.80 1.08
CA ASN A 346 -0.38 -15.11 -0.19
C ASN A 346 -0.26 -13.60 0.05
N ILE A 347 0.65 -12.92 -0.66
CA ILE A 347 0.84 -11.47 -0.52
C ILE A 347 0.08 -10.76 -1.63
N ILE A 348 -0.80 -9.83 -1.26
CA ILE A 348 -1.59 -9.03 -2.18
C ILE A 348 -1.36 -7.54 -1.87
N LYS A 349 -0.66 -6.84 -2.76
CA LYS A 349 -0.40 -5.40 -2.63
C LYS A 349 -1.27 -4.60 -3.59
N THR A 350 -1.52 -3.35 -3.23
CA THR A 350 -2.09 -2.35 -4.14
C THR A 350 -1.13 -2.09 -5.30
N PRO A 351 -1.61 -1.92 -6.54
CA PRO A 351 -0.74 -1.80 -7.71
C PRO A 351 -0.01 -0.45 -7.81
N LYS A 352 -0.58 0.63 -7.25
CA LYS A 352 -0.07 2.00 -7.43
C LYS A 352 -0.17 2.91 -6.21
N CYS A 353 -1.15 2.66 -5.34
CA CYS A 353 -1.38 3.46 -4.14
C CYS A 353 -0.67 2.84 -2.93
N LYS A 354 -0.49 3.63 -1.88
CA LYS A 354 0.07 3.14 -0.61
C LYS A 354 -0.85 2.10 0.04
N ASP A 355 -2.13 2.43 0.20
CA ASP A 355 -3.12 1.60 0.89
C ASP A 355 -4.40 1.41 0.05
N TRP A 356 -5.27 0.52 0.52
CA TRP A 356 -6.50 0.15 -0.20
C TRP A 356 -7.53 1.26 -0.21
N ASN A 357 -7.59 2.11 0.82
CA ASN A 357 -8.48 3.26 0.82
C ASN A 357 -8.06 4.30 -0.21
N ASP A 358 -6.77 4.58 -0.32
CA ASP A 358 -6.23 5.47 -1.35
C ASP A 358 -6.46 4.91 -2.75
N LEU A 359 -6.38 3.59 -2.95
CA LEU A 359 -6.74 2.96 -4.21
C LEU A 359 -8.23 3.12 -4.55
N LEU A 360 -9.12 2.90 -3.58
CA LEU A 360 -10.57 3.11 -3.76
C LEU A 360 -10.88 4.58 -4.11
N ARG A 361 -10.24 5.51 -3.40
CA ARG A 361 -10.37 6.96 -3.63
C ARG A 361 -9.88 7.32 -5.01
N TYR A 362 -8.73 6.80 -5.42
CA TYR A 362 -8.19 6.97 -6.77
C TYR A 362 -9.22 6.51 -7.81
N TYR A 363 -9.75 5.28 -7.70
CA TYR A 363 -10.76 4.78 -8.64
C TYR A 363 -12.00 5.67 -8.71
N LYS A 364 -12.52 6.12 -7.56
CA LYS A 364 -13.73 6.94 -7.53
C LYS A 364 -13.52 8.40 -7.93
N HIS A 365 -12.34 8.96 -7.73
CA HIS A 365 -12.03 10.33 -8.17
C HIS A 365 -11.96 10.48 -9.68
N PHE A 366 -11.57 9.42 -10.40
CA PHE A 366 -11.47 9.43 -11.85
C PHE A 366 -12.72 8.87 -12.55
N ASP A 367 -13.86 8.78 -11.85
CA ASP A 367 -15.11 8.18 -12.32
C ASP A 367 -14.91 6.80 -12.97
N LEU A 368 -13.93 6.03 -12.47
CA LEU A 368 -13.71 4.65 -12.85
C LEU A 368 -14.78 3.83 -12.13
N ASN A 369 -15.99 3.82 -12.70
CA ASN A 369 -17.18 3.16 -12.15
C ASN A 369 -16.84 1.73 -11.73
N LEU A 370 -16.79 1.50 -10.41
CA LEU A 370 -16.67 0.19 -9.77
C LEU A 370 -18.00 -0.58 -9.86
N GLY A 371 -18.46 -0.82 -11.09
CA GLY A 371 -19.55 -1.74 -11.35
C GLY A 371 -19.13 -3.17 -10.99
N PRO A 372 -20.02 -4.00 -10.41
CA PRO A 372 -19.69 -5.34 -9.95
C PRO A 372 -19.17 -6.22 -11.10
N GLY A 373 -17.93 -6.68 -10.95
CA GLY A 373 -17.36 -7.78 -11.73
C GLY A 373 -16.52 -7.40 -12.94
N MET A 374 -16.10 -6.14 -13.11
CA MET A 374 -15.23 -5.77 -14.24
C MET A 374 -13.95 -5.09 -13.76
N LYS A 375 -12.90 -5.91 -13.62
CA LYS A 375 -11.52 -5.46 -13.39
C LYS A 375 -10.93 -4.87 -14.67
N PHE A 376 -11.55 -3.82 -15.22
CA PHE A 376 -11.12 -3.25 -16.51
C PHE A 376 -9.67 -2.80 -16.51
N ILE A 377 -9.22 -2.12 -15.45
CA ILE A 377 -7.83 -1.65 -15.38
C ILE A 377 -6.85 -2.83 -15.28
N PRO A 378 -7.01 -3.79 -14.34
CA PRO A 378 -6.15 -4.97 -14.33
C PRO A 378 -6.17 -5.74 -15.65
N ALA A 379 -7.33 -5.84 -16.31
CA ALA A 379 -7.45 -6.50 -17.60
C ALA A 379 -6.76 -5.72 -18.73
N ILE A 380 -6.81 -4.38 -18.71
CA ILE A 380 -6.04 -3.50 -19.59
C ILE A 380 -4.54 -3.67 -19.34
N GLU A 381 -4.11 -3.64 -18.09
CA GLU A 381 -2.70 -3.78 -17.69
C GLU A 381 -2.13 -5.15 -18.10
N ASP A 382 -2.88 -6.24 -17.88
CA ASP A 382 -2.50 -7.58 -18.35
C ASP A 382 -2.42 -7.64 -19.88
N THR A 383 -3.42 -7.12 -20.58
CA THR A 383 -3.42 -7.09 -22.07
C THR A 383 -2.23 -6.29 -22.61
N VAL A 384 -1.99 -5.09 -22.06
CA VAL A 384 -0.86 -4.22 -22.42
C VAL A 384 0.47 -4.94 -22.18
N SER A 385 0.60 -5.64 -21.05
CA SER A 385 1.81 -6.41 -20.72
C SER A 385 2.05 -7.53 -21.73
N GLN A 386 1.01 -8.29 -22.09
CA GLN A 386 1.08 -9.35 -23.09
C GLN A 386 1.38 -8.86 -24.50
N LEU A 387 0.85 -7.69 -24.89
CA LEU A 387 1.16 -7.05 -26.18
C LEU A 387 2.61 -6.58 -26.23
N ASN A 388 3.11 -5.98 -25.14
CA ASN A 388 4.50 -5.55 -25.03
C ASN A 388 5.49 -6.71 -25.11
N LEU A 389 5.19 -7.84 -24.45
CA LEU A 389 6.02 -9.06 -24.52
C LEU A 389 6.16 -9.60 -25.95
N ARG A 390 5.19 -9.33 -26.83
CA ARG A 390 5.18 -9.74 -28.25
C ARG A 390 5.66 -8.65 -29.20
N GLY A 391 6.10 -7.50 -28.67
CA GLY A 391 6.62 -6.38 -29.46
C GLY A 391 5.55 -5.48 -30.08
N TYR A 392 4.27 -5.63 -29.72
CA TYR A 392 3.15 -4.81 -30.22
C TYR A 392 3.01 -3.49 -29.45
N HIS A 393 4.12 -2.76 -29.26
CA HIS A 393 4.19 -1.58 -28.40
C HIS A 393 3.19 -0.49 -28.79
N LEU A 394 3.08 -0.17 -30.08
CA LEU A 394 2.17 0.89 -30.54
C LEU A 394 0.69 0.56 -30.30
N LEU A 395 0.31 -0.71 -30.41
CA LEU A 395 -1.03 -1.14 -30.04
C LEU A 395 -1.23 -1.07 -28.51
N ALA A 396 -0.22 -1.48 -27.73
CA ALA A 396 -0.25 -1.38 -26.27
C ALA A 396 -0.41 0.08 -25.79
N ASP A 397 0.30 1.02 -26.43
CA ASP A 397 0.18 2.46 -26.17
C ASP A 397 -1.25 2.96 -26.47
N MET A 398 -1.86 2.49 -27.56
CA MET A 398 -3.24 2.85 -27.90
C MET A 398 -4.26 2.37 -26.86
N PHE A 399 -4.03 1.22 -26.21
CA PHE A 399 -4.84 0.79 -25.07
C PHE A 399 -4.71 1.72 -23.86
N GLN A 400 -3.51 2.25 -23.61
CA GLN A 400 -3.27 3.18 -22.51
C GLN A 400 -3.85 4.58 -22.79
N ILE A 401 -3.60 5.12 -23.99
CA ILE A 401 -4.07 6.44 -24.42
C ILE A 401 -5.60 6.50 -24.41
N ASN A 402 -6.25 5.47 -24.96
CA ASN A 402 -7.70 5.42 -25.11
C ASN A 402 -8.42 4.70 -23.96
N GLY A 403 -7.71 4.38 -22.87
CA GLY A 403 -8.24 3.54 -21.80
C GLY A 403 -9.57 4.04 -21.22
N LYS A 404 -9.75 5.36 -21.11
CA LYS A 404 -10.99 5.96 -20.59
C LYS A 404 -12.19 5.72 -21.51
N GLU A 405 -12.04 5.98 -22.81
CA GLU A 405 -13.10 5.80 -23.80
C GLU A 405 -13.42 4.31 -24.00
N LEU A 406 -12.39 3.47 -24.00
CA LEU A 406 -12.53 2.02 -24.04
C LEU A 406 -13.37 1.51 -22.87
N ILE A 407 -13.03 1.90 -21.64
CA ILE A 407 -13.79 1.52 -20.45
C ILE A 407 -15.25 2.00 -20.55
N GLN A 408 -15.46 3.25 -20.98
CA GLN A 408 -16.80 3.79 -21.16
C GLN A 408 -17.62 2.99 -22.17
N SER A 409 -17.03 2.62 -23.31
CA SER A 409 -17.67 1.81 -24.34
C SER A 409 -18.01 0.40 -23.82
N LEU A 410 -17.07 -0.24 -23.12
CA LEU A 410 -17.29 -1.57 -22.54
C LEU A 410 -18.40 -1.57 -21.47
N ILE A 411 -18.48 -0.53 -20.63
CA ILE A 411 -19.57 -0.34 -19.65
C ILE A 411 -20.93 -0.24 -20.37
N GLN A 412 -20.97 0.49 -21.49
CA GLN A 412 -22.17 0.65 -22.32
C GLN A 412 -22.51 -0.61 -23.15
N ARG A 413 -21.71 -1.68 -23.03
CA ARG A 413 -21.80 -2.89 -23.86
C ARG A 413 -21.74 -2.59 -25.36
N SER A 414 -21.03 -1.52 -25.73
CA SER A 414 -20.75 -1.20 -27.12
C SER A 414 -19.42 -1.81 -27.56
N THR A 415 -19.28 -2.09 -28.86
CA THR A 415 -18.02 -2.56 -29.43
C THR A 415 -17.06 -1.39 -29.52
N TYR A 416 -15.90 -1.48 -28.86
CA TYR A 416 -14.81 -0.52 -29.04
C TYR A 416 -13.83 -1.05 -30.07
N CYS A 417 -13.55 -0.27 -31.11
CA CYS A 417 -12.60 -0.62 -32.15
C CYS A 417 -11.32 0.21 -31.98
N LEU A 418 -10.18 -0.46 -31.90
CA LEU A 418 -8.85 0.16 -31.92
C LEU A 418 -8.20 -0.11 -33.26
N SER A 419 -7.57 0.93 -33.83
CA SER A 419 -6.71 0.80 -34.99
C SER A 419 -5.29 1.16 -34.59
N ALA A 420 -4.34 0.25 -34.81
CA ALA A 420 -2.95 0.51 -34.47
C ALA A 420 -1.97 -0.30 -35.33
N PRO A 421 -0.70 0.13 -35.42
CA PRO A 421 0.31 -0.60 -36.17
C PRO A 421 0.75 -1.86 -35.41
N LEU A 422 0.77 -3.00 -36.11
CA LEU A 422 1.35 -4.26 -35.60
C LEU A 422 2.86 -4.32 -35.83
N ALA A 423 3.28 -3.91 -37.01
CA ALA A 423 4.66 -3.98 -37.46
C ALA A 423 4.94 -2.87 -38.48
N GLU A 424 6.16 -2.37 -38.45
CA GLU A 424 6.60 -1.28 -39.32
C GLU A 424 8.02 -1.55 -39.81
N THR A 425 8.24 -1.34 -41.10
CA THR A 425 9.53 -1.40 -41.81
C THR A 425 9.78 -0.08 -42.52
N ASN A 426 10.90 0.05 -43.24
CA ASN A 426 11.18 1.28 -43.99
C ASN A 426 10.17 1.53 -45.12
N ALA A 427 9.62 0.47 -45.72
CA ALA A 427 8.71 0.58 -46.87
C ALA A 427 7.23 0.47 -46.48
N TYR A 428 6.90 -0.34 -45.47
CA TYR A 428 5.52 -0.71 -45.18
C TYR A 428 5.18 -0.57 -43.71
N LYS A 429 3.89 -0.34 -43.45
CA LYS A 429 3.30 -0.37 -42.11
C LYS A 429 2.07 -1.26 -42.13
N LEU A 430 2.11 -2.36 -41.38
CA LEU A 430 0.97 -3.26 -41.21
C LEU A 430 0.14 -2.75 -40.03
N ILE A 431 -1.13 -2.45 -40.29
CA ILE A 431 -2.08 -1.90 -39.33
C ILE A 431 -3.18 -2.93 -39.09
N VAL A 432 -3.57 -3.08 -37.83
CA VAL A 432 -4.70 -3.91 -37.40
C VAL A 432 -5.83 -3.04 -36.90
N ASP A 433 -7.03 -3.39 -37.33
CA ASP A 433 -8.26 -2.94 -36.69
C ASP A 433 -8.73 -4.08 -35.79
N CYS A 434 -8.83 -3.86 -34.49
CA CYS A 434 -9.27 -4.86 -33.53
C CYS A 434 -10.48 -4.39 -32.73
N ASN A 435 -11.46 -5.30 -32.59
CA ASN A 435 -12.56 -5.12 -31.67
C ASN A 435 -12.11 -5.58 -30.28
N VAL A 436 -12.35 -4.77 -29.27
CA VAL A 436 -12.00 -5.09 -27.89
C VAL A 436 -13.22 -5.65 -27.17
N PHE A 437 -13.05 -6.83 -26.57
CA PHE A 437 -14.08 -7.47 -25.77
C PHE A 437 -13.60 -7.67 -24.34
N MET A 438 -14.54 -7.57 -23.40
CA MET A 438 -14.31 -7.96 -22.02
C MET A 438 -14.85 -9.37 -21.79
N GLY A 439 -13.96 -10.30 -21.43
CA GLY A 439 -14.31 -11.61 -20.87
C GLY A 439 -14.61 -11.52 -19.38
N ILE A 440 -14.74 -12.67 -18.69
CA ILE A 440 -15.08 -12.71 -17.26
C ILE A 440 -14.04 -11.96 -16.41
N ASP A 441 -12.75 -12.11 -16.73
CA ASP A 441 -11.65 -11.42 -16.02
C ASP A 441 -10.53 -10.90 -16.94
N THR A 442 -10.65 -11.09 -18.25
CA THR A 442 -9.60 -10.77 -19.22
C THR A 442 -10.17 -9.94 -20.36
N MET A 443 -9.42 -8.93 -20.77
CA MET A 443 -9.75 -8.17 -21.96
C MET A 443 -9.06 -8.81 -23.16
N VAL A 444 -9.79 -8.96 -24.26
CA VAL A 444 -9.34 -9.70 -25.43
C VAL A 444 -9.46 -8.81 -26.66
N PRO A 445 -8.33 -8.35 -27.24
CA PRO A 445 -8.34 -7.76 -28.57
C PRO A 445 -8.58 -8.85 -29.62
N ILE A 446 -9.53 -8.64 -30.52
CA ILE A 446 -9.84 -9.56 -31.61
C ILE A 446 -9.55 -8.87 -32.95
N PRO A 447 -8.61 -9.36 -33.77
CA PRO A 447 -8.32 -8.80 -35.08
C PRO A 447 -9.56 -8.89 -35.99
N ASN A 448 -10.12 -7.73 -36.33
CA ASN A 448 -11.23 -7.60 -37.26
C ASN A 448 -10.69 -7.52 -38.69
N ASN A 449 -9.75 -6.61 -38.95
CA ASN A 449 -9.19 -6.38 -40.27
C ASN A 449 -7.68 -6.09 -40.22
N LEU A 450 -7.00 -6.28 -41.35
CA LEU A 450 -5.61 -5.90 -41.56
C LEU A 450 -5.49 -5.09 -42.84
N HIS A 451 -4.64 -4.07 -42.81
CA HIS A 451 -4.30 -3.29 -43.99
C HIS A 451 -2.85 -2.83 -43.96
N ILE A 452 -2.29 -2.60 -45.13
CA ILE A 452 -0.88 -2.26 -45.32
C ILE A 452 -0.80 -0.89 -45.92
N PHE A 453 -0.14 0.01 -45.21
CA PHE A 453 0.19 1.33 -45.71
C PHE A 453 1.58 1.29 -46.35
N ASP A 454 1.63 1.55 -47.64
CA ASP A 454 2.87 1.72 -48.41
C ASP A 454 3.35 3.17 -48.24
N LYS A 455 4.51 3.33 -47.61
CA LYS A 455 5.09 4.64 -47.28
C LYS A 455 5.61 5.36 -48.52
N THR A 456 6.00 4.63 -49.56
CA THR A 456 6.53 5.21 -50.79
C THR A 456 5.39 5.74 -51.66
N THR A 457 4.34 4.94 -51.82
CA THR A 457 3.20 5.32 -52.68
C THR A 457 2.10 6.08 -51.92
N GLN A 458 2.16 6.13 -50.59
CA GLN A 458 1.15 6.73 -49.70
C GLN A 458 -0.24 6.10 -49.89
N LYS A 459 -0.28 4.82 -50.29
CA LYS A 459 -1.52 4.08 -50.55
C LYS A 459 -1.72 2.98 -49.52
N THR A 460 -2.98 2.76 -49.15
CA THR A 460 -3.39 1.64 -48.31
C THR A 460 -3.88 0.49 -49.18
N VAL A 461 -3.32 -0.69 -48.96
CA VAL A 461 -3.73 -1.94 -49.59
C VAL A 461 -4.39 -2.82 -48.54
N SER A 462 -5.52 -3.45 -48.87
CA SER A 462 -6.14 -4.40 -47.95
C SER A 462 -5.23 -5.61 -47.71
N ALA A 463 -5.23 -6.11 -46.49
CA ALA A 463 -4.57 -7.35 -46.10
C ALA A 463 -5.55 -8.28 -45.35
N SER A 464 -6.86 -8.10 -45.59
CA SER A 464 -7.92 -8.90 -44.95
C SER A 464 -7.73 -10.41 -45.19
N ALA A 465 -7.27 -10.79 -46.38
CA ALA A 465 -6.99 -12.18 -46.73
C ALA A 465 -5.90 -12.82 -45.86
N ILE A 466 -4.94 -12.04 -45.34
CA ILE A 466 -3.97 -12.53 -44.35
C ILE A 466 -4.69 -12.90 -43.05
N ASN A 467 -5.57 -12.03 -42.55
CA ASN A 467 -6.32 -12.27 -41.32
C ASN A 467 -7.23 -13.51 -41.45
N GLU A 468 -7.94 -13.64 -42.58
CA GLU A 468 -8.80 -14.79 -42.86
C GLU A 468 -8.01 -16.10 -42.96
N TYR A 469 -6.85 -16.06 -43.62
CA TYR A 469 -5.99 -17.23 -43.75
C TYR A 469 -5.46 -17.68 -42.38
N LEU A 470 -4.96 -16.77 -41.55
CA LEU A 470 -4.49 -17.10 -40.20
C LEU A 470 -5.62 -17.66 -39.32
N LYS A 471 -6.83 -17.09 -39.42
CA LYS A 471 -8.03 -17.63 -38.75
C LYS A 471 -8.33 -19.07 -39.20
N LYS A 472 -8.28 -19.35 -40.51
CA LYS A 472 -8.50 -20.70 -41.07
C LYS A 472 -7.47 -21.71 -40.55
N GLU A 473 -6.21 -21.29 -40.43
CA GLU A 473 -5.12 -22.11 -39.88
C GLU A 473 -5.10 -22.17 -38.34
N CYS A 474 -6.10 -21.58 -37.67
CA CYS A 474 -6.20 -21.49 -36.21
C CYS A 474 -5.00 -20.80 -35.53
N ILE A 475 -4.36 -19.85 -36.23
CA ILE A 475 -3.23 -19.06 -35.73
C ILE A 475 -3.76 -17.69 -35.26
N ASN A 476 -3.57 -17.39 -33.96
CA ASN A 476 -4.00 -16.13 -33.37
C ASN A 476 -2.86 -15.10 -33.38
N ILE A 477 -3.10 -13.96 -34.03
CA ILE A 477 -2.12 -12.86 -34.17
C ILE A 477 -1.53 -12.43 -32.83
N PHE A 478 -2.36 -12.23 -31.80
CA PHE A 478 -1.92 -11.69 -30.51
C PHE A 478 -1.43 -12.74 -29.53
N ARG A 479 -1.66 -14.03 -29.80
CA ARG A 479 -1.24 -15.13 -28.91
C ARG A 479 -0.04 -15.89 -29.46
N ASP A 480 -0.08 -16.17 -30.75
CA ASP A 480 0.74 -17.17 -31.43
C ASP A 480 1.83 -16.52 -32.31
N LEU A 481 1.75 -15.22 -32.60
CA LEU A 481 2.71 -14.46 -33.40
C LEU A 481 3.26 -13.27 -32.59
N ASN A 482 4.35 -12.67 -33.09
CA ASN A 482 4.96 -11.47 -32.56
C ASN A 482 5.21 -10.42 -33.67
N ALA A 483 5.62 -9.21 -33.30
CA ALA A 483 5.84 -8.12 -34.25
C ALA A 483 6.94 -8.42 -35.28
N ASN A 484 7.97 -9.20 -34.94
CA ASN A 484 9.04 -9.55 -35.86
C ASN A 484 8.60 -10.53 -36.94
N ASP A 485 7.64 -11.42 -36.66
CA ASP A 485 7.08 -12.33 -37.67
C ASP A 485 6.42 -11.53 -38.80
N PHE A 486 5.69 -10.48 -38.45
CA PHE A 486 5.10 -9.57 -39.42
C PHE A 486 6.13 -8.68 -40.12
N LYS A 487 7.20 -8.24 -39.44
CA LYS A 487 8.32 -7.55 -40.13
C LYS A 487 8.97 -8.44 -41.18
N ASN A 488 9.21 -9.71 -40.87
CA ASN A 488 9.72 -10.69 -41.83
C ASN A 488 8.75 -10.87 -43.01
N LEU A 489 7.43 -10.89 -42.76
CA LEU A 489 6.44 -10.95 -43.83
C LEU A 489 6.51 -9.73 -44.76
N LEU A 490 6.70 -8.53 -44.19
CA LEU A 490 6.81 -7.29 -44.95
C LEU A 490 8.10 -7.19 -45.77
N GLU A 491 9.24 -7.68 -45.25
CA GLU A 491 10.56 -7.56 -45.90
C GLU A 491 10.94 -8.77 -46.75
N LYS A 492 10.76 -9.97 -46.20
CA LYS A 492 11.21 -11.24 -46.78
C LYS A 492 10.08 -12.03 -47.43
N GLN A 493 8.85 -11.51 -47.37
CA GLN A 493 7.65 -12.15 -47.94
C GLN A 493 7.32 -13.50 -47.28
N VAL A 494 7.89 -13.79 -46.11
CA VAL A 494 7.69 -15.06 -45.40
C VAL A 494 7.26 -14.78 -43.97
N LEU A 495 6.23 -15.49 -43.51
CA LEU A 495 5.80 -15.55 -42.12
C LEU A 495 6.05 -16.96 -41.59
N THR A 496 6.89 -17.07 -40.56
CA THR A 496 7.17 -18.33 -39.88
C THR A 496 6.36 -18.40 -38.60
N TYR A 497 5.76 -19.56 -38.36
CA TYR A 497 4.95 -19.86 -37.19
C TYR A 497 5.50 -21.12 -36.51
N THR A 498 5.76 -21.02 -35.22
CA THR A 498 6.27 -22.13 -34.42
C THR A 498 5.37 -22.37 -33.22
N LYS A 499 4.88 -23.60 -33.04
CA LYS A 499 4.14 -24.03 -31.83
C LYS A 499 4.61 -25.40 -31.38
N GLY A 500 5.28 -25.44 -30.24
CA GLY A 500 5.98 -26.64 -29.78
C GLY A 500 7.06 -27.03 -30.79
N ASN A 501 7.03 -28.27 -31.27
CA ASN A 501 7.99 -28.80 -32.26
C ASN A 501 7.53 -28.64 -33.72
N ILE A 502 6.40 -27.96 -33.96
CA ILE A 502 5.83 -27.78 -35.29
C ILE A 502 6.20 -26.38 -35.77
N GLU A 503 6.98 -26.31 -36.85
CA GLU A 503 7.29 -25.08 -37.58
C GLU A 503 6.57 -25.11 -38.94
N ARG A 504 5.84 -24.04 -39.25
CA ARG A 504 5.18 -23.82 -40.54
C ARG A 504 5.58 -22.47 -41.09
N SER A 505 5.75 -22.40 -42.40
CA SER A 505 6.11 -21.15 -43.08
C SER A 505 5.05 -20.82 -44.12
N PHE A 506 4.76 -19.54 -44.28
CA PHE A 506 3.77 -19.03 -45.21
C PHE A 506 4.41 -17.95 -46.08
N GLU A 507 4.12 -17.97 -47.38
CA GLU A 507 4.57 -16.96 -48.34
C GLU A 507 3.47 -15.92 -48.55
N ARG A 508 3.86 -14.64 -48.63
CA ARG A 508 2.99 -13.55 -49.07
C ARG A 508 2.59 -13.75 -50.53
N ILE A 509 1.31 -13.61 -50.81
CA ILE A 509 0.78 -13.56 -52.18
C ILE A 509 0.01 -12.26 -52.42
N LEU A 510 -0.09 -11.88 -53.69
CA LEU A 510 -1.04 -10.87 -54.15
C LEU A 510 -2.34 -11.58 -54.49
N SER A 511 -3.38 -11.30 -53.71
CA SER A 511 -4.76 -11.74 -53.97
C SER A 511 -5.53 -10.63 -54.69
N PRO A 512 -6.66 -10.94 -55.36
CA PRO A 512 -7.52 -9.93 -55.97
C PRO A 512 -8.00 -8.85 -54.99
N THR A 513 -8.04 -9.19 -53.70
CA THR A 513 -8.50 -8.32 -52.61
C THR A 513 -7.34 -7.68 -51.82
N GLY A 514 -6.10 -7.76 -52.30
CA GLY A 514 -4.91 -7.20 -51.64
C GLY A 514 -3.89 -8.26 -51.23
N TRP A 515 -3.15 -8.06 -50.14
CA TRP A 515 -2.14 -9.03 -49.70
C TRP A 515 -2.77 -10.23 -49.00
N GLY A 516 -2.25 -11.43 -49.24
CA GLY A 516 -2.71 -12.69 -48.66
C GLY A 516 -1.54 -13.62 -48.31
N LEU A 517 -1.86 -14.83 -47.84
CA LEU A 517 -0.90 -15.88 -47.50
C LEU A 517 -1.21 -17.18 -48.25
N LYS A 518 -0.17 -17.99 -48.49
CA LYS A 518 -0.25 -19.42 -48.83
C LYS A 518 0.83 -20.20 -48.09
N GLU A 519 0.68 -21.49 -47.95
CA GLU A 519 1.72 -22.35 -47.36
C GLU A 519 3.00 -22.34 -48.22
N TYR A 520 4.14 -22.13 -47.57
CA TYR A 520 5.44 -22.08 -48.23
C TYR A 520 5.85 -23.50 -48.61
N THR A 521 5.89 -23.79 -49.91
CA THR A 521 6.41 -25.05 -50.45
C THR A 521 7.73 -24.77 -51.15
N PRO A 522 8.88 -25.25 -50.66
CA PRO A 522 10.14 -25.07 -51.37
C PRO A 522 10.06 -25.79 -52.72
N LEU A 523 10.29 -25.06 -53.80
CA LEU A 523 10.41 -25.65 -55.15
C LEU A 523 11.51 -26.71 -55.12
N LYS A 524 11.17 -27.98 -55.38
CA LYS A 524 12.15 -28.99 -55.75
C LYS A 524 12.89 -28.45 -56.98
N LYS A 525 14.20 -28.19 -56.87
CA LYS A 525 15.05 -27.89 -58.04
C LYS A 525 14.80 -28.99 -59.07
N LYS A 526 14.21 -28.64 -60.21
CA LYS A 526 14.31 -29.47 -61.41
C LYS A 526 15.77 -29.40 -61.84
N ASP A 527 16.46 -30.53 -61.85
CA ASP A 527 17.75 -30.68 -62.49
C ASP A 527 17.60 -30.29 -63.96
N ILE A 528 18.01 -29.07 -64.30
CA ILE A 528 18.22 -28.66 -65.68
C ILE A 528 19.57 -29.25 -66.06
N ASN A 529 19.51 -30.43 -66.68
CA ASN A 529 20.66 -31.07 -67.29
C ASN A 529 21.04 -30.26 -68.54
N LEU A 530 21.91 -29.27 -68.37
CA LEU A 530 22.57 -28.60 -69.49
C LEU A 530 23.65 -29.55 -70.00
N GLY A 531 23.26 -30.42 -70.93
CA GLY A 531 24.19 -31.18 -71.74
C GLY A 531 25.06 -30.22 -72.54
N VAL A 532 26.32 -30.10 -72.13
CA VAL A 532 27.39 -29.55 -72.96
C VAL A 532 28.35 -30.72 -73.19
N GLU A 533 28.31 -31.25 -74.41
CA GLU A 533 29.37 -32.09 -74.97
C GLU A 533 30.65 -31.26 -75.06
N ILE A 534 31.73 -31.76 -74.45
CA ILE A 534 33.06 -31.90 -75.07
C ILE A 534 33.69 -33.20 -74.55
#